data_AF-Q55C26-F1
#
_entry.id   AF-Q55C26-F1
#
_cell.length_a   1.000
_cell.length_b   1.000
_cell.length_c   1.000
_cell.angle_alpha   90.00
_cell.angle_beta   90.00
_cell.angle_gamma   90.00
#
_symmetry.space_group_name_H-M   'P 1'
#
loop_
_entity.id
_entity.type
_entity.pdbx_description
1 polymer ?
#
loop_
_entity_poly.entity_id
_entity_poly.type
_entity_poly.pdbx_seq_one_letter_code
_entity_poly.pdbx_strand_id
1 'polypeptide(L)'
;MALWFEGTEIKIRLLYFLCIFLIIMGIISAFSTFIIGFILCVGSILIAGCGIAGARFNSHKLLFYFMCGLAILIILSFLSIIITAITDGWSWWMIKDFVFIATYSAGIFLAFLLRGRSFRMNPSSTQNSNFQKL
;
A
#
# COMPACT_ATOMS: atom_id res chain seq x y z
N MET A 1 8.75 -16.76 -13.07
CA MET A 1 7.91 -16.12 -12.02
C MET A 1 8.20 -16.65 -10.60
N ALA A 2 8.77 -17.86 -10.43
CA ALA A 2 9.10 -18.45 -9.11
C ALA A 2 10.30 -17.81 -8.39
N LEU A 3 11.31 -17.34 -9.13
CA LEU A 3 12.52 -16.70 -8.58
C LEU A 3 12.26 -15.43 -7.75
N TRP A 4 11.09 -14.79 -7.88
CA TRP A 4 10.73 -13.60 -7.08
C TRP A 4 10.25 -13.94 -5.66
N PHE A 5 9.89 -15.20 -5.39
CA PHE A 5 9.28 -15.60 -4.12
C PHE A 5 10.23 -16.43 -3.23
N GLU A 6 11.31 -17.01 -3.78
CA GLU A 6 12.22 -17.87 -3.02
C GLU A 6 12.93 -17.09 -1.90
N GLY A 7 12.79 -17.56 -0.65
CA GLY A 7 13.52 -17.05 0.51
C GLY A 7 12.95 -15.83 1.26
N THR A 8 11.97 -15.09 0.70
CA THR A 8 11.38 -13.94 1.42
C THR A 8 10.35 -14.37 2.47
N GLU A 9 10.34 -13.72 3.64
CA GLU A 9 9.35 -13.94 4.70
C GLU A 9 7.91 -13.96 4.14
N ILE A 10 7.03 -14.81 4.68
CA ILE A 10 5.63 -14.93 4.22
C ILE A 10 4.89 -13.58 4.17
N LYS A 11 5.26 -12.66 5.06
CA LYS A 11 4.74 -11.28 5.12
C LYS A 11 5.09 -10.45 3.86
N ILE A 12 6.30 -10.60 3.34
CA ILE A 12 6.76 -9.92 2.13
C ILE A 12 5.99 -10.46 0.92
N ARG A 13 5.79 -11.78 0.86
CA ARG A 13 4.97 -12.42 -0.19
C ARG A 13 3.53 -11.90 -0.19
N LEU A 14 2.92 -11.78 0.99
CA LEU A 14 1.60 -11.19 1.15
C LEU A 14 1.55 -9.74 0.66
N LEU A 15 2.61 -8.95 0.89
CA LEU A 15 2.66 -7.56 0.44
C LEU A 15 2.76 -7.47 -1.08
N TYR A 16 3.56 -8.33 -1.72
CA TYR A 16 3.59 -8.43 -3.18
C TYR A 16 2.23 -8.82 -3.75
N PHE A 17 1.58 -9.83 -3.15
CA PHE A 17 0.24 -10.25 -3.57
C PHE A 17 -0.78 -9.12 -3.43
N LEU A 18 -0.74 -8.38 -2.32
CA LEU A 18 -1.60 -7.23 -2.08
C LEU A 18 -1.32 -6.10 -3.09
N CYS A 19 -0.05 -5.81 -3.40
CA CYS A 19 0.30 -4.79 -4.41
C CYS A 19 -0.21 -5.17 -5.81
N ILE A 20 -0.09 -6.44 -6.21
CA ILE A 20 -0.64 -6.93 -7.48
C ILE A 20 -2.17 -6.79 -7.47
N PHE A 21 -2.81 -7.18 -6.37
CA PHE A 21 -4.26 -7.06 -6.21
C PHE A 21 -4.73 -5.60 -6.28
N LEU A 22 -4.00 -4.66 -5.67
CA LEU A 22 -4.27 -3.22 -5.76
C LEU A 22 -4.23 -2.71 -7.21
N ILE A 23 -3.27 -3.17 -8.02
CA ILE A 23 -3.17 -2.78 -9.43
C ILE A 23 -4.38 -3.32 -10.21
N ILE A 24 -4.74 -4.60 -10.02
CA ILE A 24 -5.90 -5.20 -10.68
C ILE A 24 -7.19 -4.44 -10.33
N MET A 25 -7.40 -4.18 -9.04
CA MET A 25 -8.57 -3.42 -8.59
C MET A 25 -8.54 -2.00 -9.17
N GLY A 26 -7.39 -1.31 -9.13
CA GLY A 26 -7.23 0.02 -9.71
C GLY A 26 -7.66 0.09 -11.19
N ILE A 27 -7.26 -0.89 -11.99
CA ILE A 27 -7.68 -0.99 -13.40
C ILE A 27 -9.20 -1.13 -13.52
N ILE A 28 -9.82 -1.97 -12.69
CA ILE A 28 -11.29 -2.13 -12.67
C ILE A 28 -11.98 -0.81 -12.32
N SER A 29 -11.43 -0.03 -11.38
CA SER A 29 -12.00 1.27 -10.99
C SER A 29 -12.03 2.27 -12.14
N ALA A 30 -10.98 2.29 -12.98
CA ALA A 30 -10.86 3.20 -14.11
C ALA A 30 -12.01 3.05 -15.12
N PHE A 31 -12.61 1.86 -15.22
CA PHE A 31 -13.77 1.61 -16.09
C PHE A 31 -15.11 2.05 -15.49
N SER A 32 -15.19 2.24 -14.18
CA SER A 32 -16.47 2.50 -13.48
C SER A 32 -16.83 3.99 -13.36
N THR A 33 -15.85 4.86 -13.09
CA THR A 33 -16.03 6.32 -12.98
C THR A 33 -14.84 7.00 -13.66
N PHE A 34 -15.06 7.70 -14.78
CA PHE A 34 -13.96 8.06 -15.68
C PHE A 34 -12.84 8.88 -14.99
N ILE A 35 -13.19 9.93 -14.24
CA ILE A 35 -12.17 10.81 -13.62
C ILE A 35 -11.71 10.26 -12.27
N ILE A 36 -12.64 9.97 -11.35
CA ILE A 36 -12.31 9.53 -9.99
C ILE A 36 -11.65 8.15 -10.02
N GLY A 37 -12.17 7.23 -10.84
CA GLY A 37 -11.60 5.91 -11.05
C GLY A 37 -10.21 5.96 -11.67
N PHE A 38 -9.94 6.90 -12.59
CA PHE A 38 -8.61 7.11 -13.14
C PHE A 38 -7.61 7.59 -12.09
N ILE A 39 -7.99 8.55 -11.24
CA ILE A 39 -7.13 9.03 -10.13
C ILE A 39 -6.82 7.89 -9.16
N LEU A 40 -7.84 7.10 -8.78
CA LEU A 40 -7.65 5.93 -7.91
C LEU A 40 -6.75 4.88 -8.56
N CYS A 41 -6.87 4.65 -9.87
CA CYS A 41 -6.02 3.74 -10.62
C CYS A 41 -4.55 4.18 -10.60
N VAL A 42 -4.27 5.42 -11.02
CA VAL A 42 -2.90 5.96 -11.06
C VAL A 42 -2.30 5.99 -9.66
N GLY A 43 -3.05 6.43 -8.65
CA GLY A 43 -2.61 6.41 -7.25
C GLY A 43 -2.29 5.00 -6.77
N SER A 44 -3.13 4.02 -7.08
CA SER A 44 -2.92 2.61 -6.70
C SER A 44 -1.65 2.03 -7.34
N ILE A 45 -1.37 2.35 -8.60
CA ILE A 45 -0.15 1.89 -9.29
C ILE A 45 1.10 2.50 -8.66
N LEU A 46 1.10 3.81 -8.40
CA LEU A 46 2.23 4.50 -7.75
C LEU A 46 2.50 3.93 -6.35
N ILE A 47 1.44 3.75 -5.56
CA ILE A 47 1.55 3.23 -4.20
C ILE A 47 1.97 1.76 -4.23
N ALA A 48 1.43 0.93 -5.11
CA ALA A 48 1.89 -0.45 -5.30
C ALA A 48 3.39 -0.49 -5.66
N GLY A 49 3.86 0.40 -6.53
CA GLY A 49 5.29 0.55 -6.84
C GLY A 49 6.13 0.88 -5.60
N CYS A 50 5.68 1.82 -4.76
CA CYS A 50 6.31 2.13 -3.48
C CYS A 50 6.30 0.95 -2.50
N GLY A 51 5.22 0.15 -2.47
CA GLY A 51 5.11 -1.05 -1.64
C GLY A 51 6.09 -2.14 -2.05
N ILE A 52 6.15 -2.45 -3.35
CA ILE A 52 7.08 -3.40 -3.96
C ILE A 52 8.54 -2.96 -3.72
N ALA A 53 8.85 -1.69 -3.98
CA ALA A 53 10.18 -1.14 -3.74
C ALA A 53 10.53 -1.14 -2.25
N GLY A 54 9.59 -0.79 -1.37
CA GLY A 54 9.76 -0.83 0.09
C GLY A 54 10.03 -2.24 0.61
N ALA A 55 9.32 -3.24 0.08
CA ALA A 55 9.54 -4.65 0.38
C ALA A 55 10.92 -5.13 -0.08
N ARG A 56 11.35 -4.71 -1.28
CA ARG A 56 12.62 -5.11 -1.88
C ARG A 56 13.84 -4.49 -1.18
N PHE A 57 13.78 -3.20 -0.88
CA PHE A 57 14.89 -2.49 -0.22
C PHE A 57 14.86 -2.60 1.31
N ASN A 58 13.82 -3.25 1.87
CA ASN A 58 13.58 -3.32 3.31
C ASN A 58 13.71 -1.95 4.02
N SER A 59 13.27 -0.90 3.32
CA SER A 59 13.48 0.49 3.74
C SER A 59 12.26 1.01 4.48
N HIS A 60 12.45 1.32 5.77
CA HIS A 60 11.41 1.86 6.65
C HIS A 60 10.73 3.12 6.08
N LYS A 61 11.50 4.01 5.41
CA LYS A 61 10.95 5.23 4.82
C LYS A 61 9.96 4.92 3.68
N LEU A 62 10.27 3.95 2.83
CA LEU A 62 9.38 3.56 1.72
C LEU A 62 8.09 2.91 2.22
N LEU A 63 8.17 2.03 3.23
CA LEU A 63 6.98 1.45 3.86
C LEU A 63 6.10 2.52 4.53
N PHE A 64 6.70 3.58 5.08
CA PHE A 64 5.95 4.72 5.62
C PHE A 64 5.22 5.48 4.52
N TYR A 65 5.88 5.81 3.40
CA TYR A 65 5.22 6.44 2.26
C TYR A 65 4.12 5.56 1.66
N PHE A 66 4.31 4.24 1.65
CA PHE A 66 3.27 3.28 1.26
C PHE A 66 2.04 3.38 2.16
N MET A 67 2.21 3.38 3.49
CA MET A 67 1.10 3.54 4.44
C MET A 67 0.39 4.88 4.28
N CYS A 68 1.15 5.98 4.15
CA CYS A 68 0.57 7.31 3.92
C CYS A 68 -0.21 7.35 2.60
N GLY A 69 0.33 6.75 1.54
CA GLY A 69 -0.35 6.66 0.25
C GLY A 69 -1.67 5.89 0.35
N LEU A 70 -1.66 4.72 1.00
CA LEU A 70 -2.89 3.95 1.22
C LEU A 70 -3.93 4.72 2.05
N ALA A 71 -3.49 5.47 3.07
CA ALA A 71 -4.40 6.31 3.85
C ALA A 71 -5.07 7.40 3.00
N ILE A 72 -4.31 8.03 2.09
CA ILE A 72 -4.86 9.01 1.14
C ILE A 72 -5.87 8.34 0.20
N LEU A 73 -5.57 7.14 -0.31
CA LEU A 73 -6.50 6.40 -1.16
C LEU A 73 -7.79 6.01 -0.42
N ILE A 74 -7.73 5.67 0.87
CA ILE A 74 -8.93 5.45 1.69
C ILE A 74 -9.81 6.70 1.73
N ILE A 75 -9.20 7.87 1.97
CA ILE A 75 -9.94 9.14 2.00
C ILE A 75 -10.58 9.41 0.62
N LEU A 76 -9.84 9.18 -0.47
CA LEU A 76 -10.37 9.32 -1.83
C LEU A 76 -11.53 8.34 -2.11
N SER A 77 -11.47 7.10 -1.60
CA SER A 77 -12.58 6.15 -1.69
C SER A 77 -13.82 6.62 -0.92
N PHE A 78 -13.66 7.21 0.26
CA PHE A 78 -14.79 7.80 0.99
C PHE A 78 -15.42 8.97 0.21
N LEU A 79 -14.60 9.85 -0.38
CA LEU A 79 -15.10 10.94 -1.23
C LEU A 79 -15.83 10.41 -2.48
N SER A 80 -15.32 9.34 -3.10
CA SER A 80 -15.98 8.64 -4.22
C SER A 80 -17.38 8.15 -3.83
N ILE A 81 -17.51 7.52 -2.66
CA ILE A 81 -18.79 7.03 -2.14
C ILE A 81 -19.77 8.18 -1.94
N ILE A 82 -19.33 9.30 -1.33
CA ILE A 82 -20.20 10.46 -1.06
C ILE A 82 -20.68 11.09 -2.37
N ILE A 83 -19.77 11.33 -3.32
CA ILE A 83 -20.12 11.95 -4.61
C ILE A 83 -21.09 11.05 -5.37
N THR A 84 -20.79 9.76 -5.49
CA THR A 84 -21.63 8.79 -6.21
C THR A 84 -23.02 8.68 -5.57
N ALA A 85 -23.10 8.70 -4.24
CA ALA A 85 -24.37 8.67 -3.52
C ALA A 85 -25.23 9.93 -3.77
N ILE A 86 -24.61 11.10 -4.00
CA ILE A 86 -25.31 12.35 -4.32
C ILE A 86 -25.75 12.39 -5.78
N THR A 87 -24.92 11.91 -6.72
CA THR A 87 -25.20 12.00 -8.16
C THR A 87 -26.17 10.94 -8.66
N ASP A 88 -25.93 9.67 -8.31
CA ASP A 88 -26.62 8.52 -8.91
C ASP A 88 -27.44 7.72 -7.89
N GLY A 89 -27.38 8.10 -6.61
CA GLY A 89 -28.05 7.38 -5.52
C GLY A 89 -27.34 6.08 -5.12
N TRP A 90 -28.09 5.17 -4.50
CA TRP A 90 -27.56 3.89 -4.03
C TRP A 90 -27.34 2.94 -5.21
N SER A 91 -26.14 2.97 -5.76
CA SER A 91 -25.77 2.22 -6.95
C SER A 91 -24.95 0.98 -6.61
N TRP A 92 -25.18 -0.13 -7.33
CA TRP A 92 -24.39 -1.36 -7.20
C TRP A 92 -22.88 -1.12 -7.38
N TRP A 93 -22.51 -0.06 -8.11
CA TRP A 93 -21.12 0.35 -8.31
C TRP A 93 -20.42 0.80 -7.02
N MET A 94 -21.14 1.18 -5.95
CA MET A 94 -20.55 1.57 -4.66
C MET A 94 -19.87 0.39 -3.95
N ILE A 95 -20.25 -0.87 -4.25
CA ILE A 95 -19.65 -2.04 -3.59
C ILE A 95 -18.14 -2.12 -3.82
N LYS A 96 -17.67 -1.68 -5.00
CA LYS A 96 -16.24 -1.65 -5.32
C LYS A 96 -15.47 -0.75 -4.35
N ASP A 97 -16.07 0.38 -3.94
CA ASP A 97 -15.41 1.37 -3.08
C ASP A 97 -15.27 0.84 -1.65
N PHE A 98 -16.23 0.04 -1.17
CA PHE A 98 -16.08 -0.71 0.07
C PHE A 98 -14.96 -1.75 0.00
N VAL A 99 -14.87 -2.50 -1.11
CA VAL A 99 -13.76 -3.45 -1.32
C VAL A 99 -12.41 -2.73 -1.35
N PHE A 100 -12.33 -1.54 -1.96
CA PHE A 100 -11.13 -0.72 -1.94
C PHE A 100 -10.73 -0.33 -0.52
N ILE A 101 -11.66 0.18 0.29
CA ILE A 101 -11.39 0.55 1.68
C ILE A 101 -10.89 -0.66 2.49
N ALA A 102 -11.52 -1.83 2.31
CA ALA A 102 -11.09 -3.07 2.96
C ALA A 102 -9.67 -3.48 2.51
N THR A 103 -9.37 -3.35 1.23
CA THR A 103 -8.06 -3.72 0.67
C THR A 103 -6.96 -2.77 1.12
N TYR A 104 -7.22 -1.46 1.13
CA TYR A 104 -6.26 -0.47 1.59
C TYR A 104 -6.00 -0.59 3.09
N SER A 105 -7.03 -0.85 3.90
CA SER A 105 -6.87 -1.08 5.35
C SER A 105 -6.08 -2.36 5.63
N ALA A 106 -6.33 -3.45 4.90
CA ALA A 106 -5.48 -4.65 4.95
C ALA A 106 -4.03 -4.37 4.54
N GLY A 107 -3.82 -3.50 3.55
CA GLY A 107 -2.50 -3.05 3.10
C GLY A 107 -1.75 -2.26 4.18
N ILE A 108 -2.43 -1.34 4.86
CA ILE A 108 -1.87 -0.58 5.99
C ILE A 108 -1.51 -1.53 7.13
N PHE A 109 -2.41 -2.46 7.47
CA PHE A 109 -2.16 -3.43 8.51
C PHE A 109 -0.95 -4.33 8.20
N LEU A 110 -0.85 -4.82 6.97
CA LEU A 110 0.27 -5.65 6.54
C LEU A 110 1.59 -4.87 6.52
N ALA A 111 1.57 -3.62 6.04
CA ALA A 111 2.72 -2.72 6.08
C ALA A 111 3.15 -2.43 7.53
N PHE A 112 2.19 -2.27 8.45
CA PHE A 112 2.46 -2.13 9.87
C PHE A 112 3.07 -3.41 10.47
N LEU A 113 2.58 -4.60 10.12
CA LEU A 113 3.16 -5.89 10.55
C LEU A 113 4.57 -6.15 10.01
N LEU A 114 4.88 -5.63 8.83
CA LEU A 114 6.22 -5.64 8.26
C LEU A 114 7.13 -4.64 8.97
N ARG A 115 6.63 -3.41 9.22
CA ARG A 115 7.33 -2.40 10.00
C ARG A 115 7.58 -2.87 11.44
N GLY A 116 6.66 -3.59 12.06
CA GLY A 116 6.74 -4.08 13.44
C GLY A 116 7.83 -5.12 13.71
N ARG A 117 8.46 -5.72 12.69
CA ARG A 117 9.69 -6.51 12.90
C ARG A 117 10.95 -5.66 12.96
N SER A 118 10.90 -4.41 12.49
CA SER A 118 12.00 -3.45 12.68
C SER A 118 12.05 -2.83 14.09
N PHE A 119 11.19 -3.29 15.02
CA PHE A 119 11.27 -2.99 16.48
C PHE A 119 12.49 -3.59 17.19
N ARG A 120 13.59 -3.79 16.47
CA ARG A 120 14.90 -3.46 17.04
C ARG A 120 15.28 -2.13 16.43
N MET A 121 14.90 -1.06 17.14
CA MET A 121 15.76 0.12 17.25
C MET A 121 17.04 -0.37 17.97
N ASN A 122 17.80 -1.25 17.32
CA ASN A 122 19.19 -1.40 17.62
C ASN A 122 19.79 -0.23 16.86
N PRO A 123 20.23 0.86 17.51
CA PRO A 123 21.12 1.78 16.86
C PRO A 123 22.46 1.05 16.62
N SER A 124 22.47 0.02 15.76
CA SER A 124 23.69 -0.59 15.29
C SER A 124 24.20 0.24 14.12
N SER A 125 24.60 1.48 14.40
CA SER A 125 25.72 2.17 13.74
C SER A 125 25.85 3.64 14.19
N THR A 126 26.01 3.87 15.50
CA THR A 126 26.94 4.94 15.92
C THR A 126 27.81 4.45 17.07
N GLN A 127 28.18 3.16 17.06
CA GLN A 127 29.44 2.78 17.64
C GLN A 127 30.50 3.31 16.68
N ASN A 128 30.81 4.59 16.90
CA ASN A 128 31.93 5.29 16.32
C ASN A 128 33.16 4.40 16.58
N SER A 129 33.60 3.63 15.59
CA SER A 129 34.78 2.76 15.71
C SER A 129 36.07 3.55 15.96
N ASN A 130 35.98 4.89 15.95
CA ASN A 130 37.06 5.79 16.30
C ASN A 130 37.11 6.17 17.79
N PHE A 131 36.14 5.80 18.63
CA PHE A 131 36.27 6.07 20.09
C PHE A 131 37.09 5.01 20.84
N GLN A 132 37.50 3.92 20.18
CA GLN A 132 38.29 2.86 20.82
C GLN A 132 39.73 2.74 20.28
N LYS A 133 40.22 3.77 19.57
CA LYS A 133 41.62 3.83 19.10
C LYS A 133 42.36 5.13 19.45
N LEU A 134 41.89 5.85 20.47
CA LEU A 134 42.65 6.89 21.17
C LEU A 134 42.61 6.58 22.66
#